data_AF-A0A0E0N7X3-F1
#
_entry.id   AF-A0A0E0N7X3-F1
#
_cell.length_a   1.000
_cell.length_b   1.000
_cell.length_c   1.000
_cell.angle_alpha   90.00
_cell.angle_beta   90.00
_cell.angle_gamma   90.00
#
_symmetry.space_group_name_H-M   'P 1'
#
loop_
_entity.id
_entity.type
_entity.pdbx_description
1 polymer ?
#
loop_
_entity_poly.entity_id
_entity_poly.type
_entity_poly.pdbx_seq_one_letter_code
_entity_poly.pdbx_strand_id
1 'polypeptide(L)'
;MRRSREADQGSHALITRTEGHFGDATETETESRVLLVLFIRLPVAAGSSTVAERSAAELGGAIWGRGFAGSSTVAGVERRSCGQIIEGWEELRVNGLYHGNICLENVYYCKDNEKITIKLANFQSKGAMSKEAAQLEDINAIGRMLKSISALAKIGVPHQAERYMLVDHLAMNLEFLANTQQIGTIKDVILDHVFFWFKERRKRFFIYDIPKALKDAAFCNNVRRGQTCVLEWDKKPHHGLLGSMNRYRKTNLNLPAYDGNDPIQNVKFVSGAYTHEEEVQDDLTFNGMSSTVDEAVQSEQPMLCLNLYKCLSPEIEGTQVPLRNLELVLVNKSFTNPTVLPV
;
A
#
# COMPACT_ATOMS: atom_id res chain seq x y z
N MET A 1 -14.27 -24.69 -68.76
CA MET A 1 -15.55 -24.05 -69.16
C MET A 1 -15.63 -22.67 -68.50
N ARG A 2 -15.79 -21.62 -69.33
CA ARG A 2 -16.25 -20.24 -69.07
C ARG A 2 -15.60 -19.46 -67.90
N ARG A 3 -14.69 -18.51 -68.21
CA ARG A 3 -14.90 -17.07 -68.59
C ARG A 3 -15.38 -16.24 -67.39
N SER A 4 -14.94 -15.01 -67.09
CA SER A 4 -13.98 -14.00 -67.62
C SER A 4 -14.20 -12.77 -66.70
N ARG A 5 -13.23 -11.96 -66.29
CA ARG A 5 -12.76 -10.65 -66.85
C ARG A 5 -12.11 -9.92 -65.64
N GLU A 6 -10.85 -9.44 -65.64
CA GLU A 6 -10.34 -8.19 -66.27
C GLU A 6 -11.22 -6.97 -65.96
N ALA A 7 -10.75 -5.78 -65.58
CA ALA A 7 -9.42 -5.16 -65.52
C ALA A 7 -9.56 -3.80 -64.78
N ASP A 8 -8.41 -3.18 -64.51
CA ASP A 8 -8.11 -1.74 -64.62
C ASP A 8 -9.00 -0.67 -63.97
N GLN A 9 -8.35 0.14 -63.15
CA GLN A 9 -8.19 1.61 -63.23
C GLN A 9 -7.68 2.07 -61.85
N GLY A 10 -6.55 2.76 -61.70
CA GLY A 10 -6.14 3.93 -62.45
C GLY A 10 -6.02 5.08 -61.43
N SER A 11 -4.77 5.45 -61.14
CA SER A 11 -4.26 6.79 -60.83
C SER A 11 -5.24 7.89 -60.42
N HIS A 12 -4.94 8.63 -59.36
CA HIS A 12 -4.51 10.04 -59.46
C HIS A 12 -4.23 10.65 -58.08
N ALA A 13 -2.99 11.12 -57.93
CA ALA A 13 -2.60 12.10 -56.93
C ALA A 13 -3.32 13.43 -57.18
N LEU A 14 -3.58 14.20 -56.12
CA LEU A 14 -3.44 15.64 -56.19
C LEU A 14 -2.83 16.17 -54.89
N ILE A 15 -1.60 16.65 -55.05
CA ILE A 15 -0.86 17.53 -54.15
C ILE A 15 -1.52 18.91 -54.22
N THR A 16 -1.76 19.54 -53.07
CA THR A 16 -1.62 21.00 -52.95
C THR A 16 -0.76 21.32 -51.73
N ARG A 17 0.53 21.48 -52.01
CA ARG A 17 1.47 22.27 -51.22
C ARG A 17 1.14 23.74 -51.48
N THR A 18 0.96 24.54 -50.44
CA THR A 18 1.29 25.97 -50.51
C THR A 18 2.43 26.21 -49.55
N GLU A 19 3.58 26.52 -50.14
CA GLU A 19 4.79 27.00 -49.48
C GLU A 19 4.69 28.51 -49.22
N GLY A 20 5.42 28.95 -48.20
CA GLY A 20 5.78 30.34 -47.91
C GLY A 20 6.32 30.42 -46.48
N HIS A 21 7.55 29.97 -46.22
CA HIS A 21 8.80 30.79 -46.18
C HIS A 21 8.99 31.44 -44.79
N PHE A 22 10.12 31.44 -44.07
CA PHE A 22 11.56 31.09 -44.21
C PHE A 22 12.04 30.95 -42.73
N GLY A 23 12.88 30.02 -42.30
CA GLY A 23 14.31 29.95 -42.57
C GLY A 23 15.05 29.24 -41.41
N ASP A 24 15.95 28.35 -41.81
CA ASP A 24 17.14 27.75 -41.18
C ASP A 24 17.22 27.27 -39.72
N ALA A 25 17.74 26.03 -39.64
CA ALA A 25 18.17 25.27 -38.49
C ALA A 25 19.56 25.70 -37.96
N THR A 26 19.81 25.50 -36.66
CA THR A 26 20.80 24.51 -36.17
C THR A 26 20.83 24.45 -34.64
N GLU A 27 21.25 23.29 -34.13
CA GLU A 27 21.08 22.69 -32.81
C GLU A 27 21.87 23.31 -31.65
N THR A 28 21.37 23.09 -30.43
CA THR A 28 22.08 22.36 -29.34
C THR A 28 21.10 22.17 -28.16
N GLU A 29 20.43 21.02 -28.04
CA GLU A 29 20.83 19.88 -27.20
C GLU A 29 21.14 20.24 -25.72
N THR A 30 20.14 20.14 -24.84
CA THR A 30 20.20 19.48 -23.51
C THR A 30 18.87 19.59 -22.74
N GLU A 31 17.76 19.14 -23.32
CA GLU A 31 16.53 18.86 -22.55
C GLU A 31 15.95 17.52 -22.99
N SER A 32 16.55 16.46 -22.47
CA SER A 32 16.03 15.10 -22.61
C SER A 32 16.15 14.43 -21.26
N ARG A 33 15.05 14.47 -20.48
CA ARG A 33 14.61 13.48 -19.47
C ARG A 33 13.57 14.08 -18.52
N VAL A 34 12.32 14.18 -18.96
CA VAL A 34 11.15 13.96 -18.09
C VAL A 34 10.09 13.31 -18.97
N LEU A 35 9.90 12.00 -18.84
CA LEU A 35 8.84 11.30 -19.55
C LEU A 35 7.51 11.62 -18.84
N LEU A 36 6.95 12.77 -19.22
CA LEU A 36 5.63 13.24 -18.89
C LEU A 36 4.62 12.33 -19.61
N VAL A 37 3.87 11.49 -18.90
CA VAL A 37 2.63 10.91 -19.45
C VAL A 37 1.45 11.63 -18.79
N LEU A 38 1.35 12.92 -19.13
CA LEU A 38 0.11 13.69 -19.06
C LEU A 38 -0.62 13.44 -20.38
N PHE A 39 -1.76 12.74 -20.36
CA PHE A 39 -2.72 12.84 -21.46
C PHE A 39 -3.96 13.57 -20.97
N ILE A 40 -3.99 14.87 -21.23
CA ILE A 40 -5.18 15.72 -21.17
C ILE A 40 -5.56 16.08 -22.62
N ARG A 41 -6.57 15.39 -23.19
CA ARG A 41 -7.79 15.93 -23.84
C ARG A 41 -8.42 15.05 -24.96
N LEU A 42 -9.71 14.71 -24.73
CA LEU A 42 -10.89 14.78 -25.64
C LEU A 42 -10.93 13.90 -26.91
N PRO A 43 -12.08 13.85 -27.61
CA PRO A 43 -13.37 13.23 -27.27
C PRO A 43 -13.46 11.80 -27.85
N VAL A 44 -14.47 11.03 -27.43
CA VAL A 44 -14.78 9.72 -28.00
C VAL A 44 -15.11 9.87 -29.49
N ALA A 45 -14.14 9.58 -30.37
CA ALA A 45 -14.39 9.24 -31.75
C ALA A 45 -14.35 7.71 -31.86
N ALA A 46 -15.49 7.14 -32.24
CA ALA A 46 -15.70 5.71 -32.39
C ALA A 46 -14.66 5.10 -33.34
N GLY A 47 -13.95 4.06 -32.86
CA GLY A 47 -13.09 3.27 -33.73
C GLY A 47 -11.95 2.55 -33.01
N SER A 48 -12.25 1.36 -32.47
CA SER A 48 -11.31 0.22 -32.47
C SER A 48 -9.97 0.37 -31.72
N SER A 49 -9.98 0.10 -30.40
CA SER A 49 -9.20 -1.00 -29.80
C SER A 49 -9.72 -1.25 -28.38
N THR A 50 -9.87 -2.51 -27.99
CA THR A 50 -10.55 -2.95 -26.77
C THR A 50 -9.69 -2.73 -25.52
N VAL A 51 -9.65 -1.51 -24.99
CA VAL A 51 -9.21 -1.21 -23.63
C VAL A 51 -10.40 -0.64 -22.88
N ALA A 52 -11.08 -1.47 -22.09
CA ALA A 52 -12.19 -1.00 -21.27
C ALA A 52 -11.63 -0.27 -20.04
N GLU A 53 -11.56 1.06 -20.09
CA GLU A 53 -11.35 1.88 -18.90
C GLU A 53 -12.59 1.74 -18.00
N ARG A 54 -12.38 1.28 -16.76
CA ARG A 54 -13.44 1.06 -15.78
C ARG A 54 -13.18 1.92 -14.55
N SER A 55 -14.24 2.37 -13.90
CA SER A 55 -14.15 3.18 -12.68
C SER A 55 -13.69 2.34 -11.50
N ALA A 56 -13.03 2.95 -10.50
CA ALA A 56 -12.63 2.24 -9.29
C ALA A 56 -13.82 1.79 -8.42
N ALA A 57 -15.04 2.29 -8.67
CA ALA A 57 -16.25 1.73 -8.07
C ALA A 57 -16.48 0.26 -8.50
N GLU A 58 -16.15 -0.09 -9.76
CA GLU A 58 -16.17 -1.47 -10.24
C GLU A 58 -14.98 -2.28 -9.72
N LEU A 59 -13.86 -1.61 -9.42
CA LEU A 59 -12.66 -2.19 -8.82
C LEU A 59 -12.92 -2.66 -7.37
N GLY A 60 -13.73 -1.93 -6.60
CA GLY A 60 -14.22 -2.37 -5.28
C GLY A 60 -14.89 -3.75 -5.34
N GLY A 61 -15.70 -4.02 -6.36
CA GLY A 61 -16.31 -5.34 -6.58
C GLY A 61 -15.36 -6.40 -7.16
N ALA A 62 -14.45 -6.00 -8.05
CA ALA A 62 -13.60 -6.93 -8.80
C ALA A 62 -12.29 -7.34 -8.09
N ILE A 63 -11.68 -6.42 -7.33
CA ILE A 63 -10.47 -6.68 -6.54
C ILE A 63 -10.84 -7.09 -5.11
N TRP A 64 -11.91 -6.51 -4.55
CA TRP A 64 -12.24 -6.64 -3.12
C TRP A 64 -13.56 -7.37 -2.83
N GLY A 65 -14.45 -7.52 -3.82
CA GLY A 65 -15.81 -8.09 -3.66
C GLY A 65 -15.99 -9.53 -4.15
N ARG A 66 -15.09 -10.06 -5.00
CA ARG A 66 -15.02 -11.50 -5.24
C ARG A 66 -14.08 -12.10 -4.22
N GLY A 67 -14.60 -12.93 -3.33
CA GLY A 67 -13.82 -13.80 -2.47
C GLY A 67 -12.92 -14.71 -3.31
N PHE A 68 -11.77 -14.18 -3.73
CA PHE A 68 -10.63 -14.99 -4.10
C PHE A 68 -10.10 -15.54 -2.79
N ALA A 69 -10.54 -16.77 -2.50
CA ALA A 69 -10.10 -17.52 -1.34
C ALA A 69 -8.57 -17.58 -1.32
N GLY A 70 -7.96 -16.86 -0.38
CA GLY A 70 -6.69 -17.25 0.23
C GLY A 70 -5.43 -17.28 -0.65
N SER A 71 -5.25 -16.35 -1.59
CA SER A 71 -3.95 -16.20 -2.25
C SER A 71 -3.28 -14.85 -1.92
N SER A 72 -2.02 -14.89 -1.48
CA SER A 72 -1.09 -13.76 -1.34
C SER A 72 -1.09 -12.75 -2.50
N THR A 73 -1.56 -13.14 -3.69
CA THR A 73 -1.71 -12.31 -4.90
C THR A 73 -2.75 -11.19 -4.75
N VAL A 74 -3.89 -11.41 -4.09
CA VAL A 74 -5.01 -10.43 -4.02
C VAL A 74 -4.65 -9.26 -3.11
N ALA A 75 -4.22 -9.55 -1.89
CA ALA A 75 -3.80 -8.52 -0.94
C ALA A 75 -2.54 -7.77 -1.44
N GLY A 76 -1.74 -8.37 -2.33
CA GLY A 76 -0.66 -7.69 -3.04
C GLY A 76 -1.17 -6.69 -4.08
N VAL A 77 -2.24 -7.02 -4.81
CA VAL A 77 -2.87 -6.12 -5.79
C VAL A 77 -3.49 -4.90 -5.12
N GLU A 78 -4.18 -5.10 -4.00
CA GLU A 78 -4.78 -4.07 -3.17
C GLU A 78 -3.77 -3.01 -2.72
N ARG A 79 -2.68 -3.47 -2.09
CA ARG A 79 -1.57 -2.62 -1.63
C ARG A 79 -0.92 -1.86 -2.77
N ARG A 80 -0.65 -2.53 -3.89
CA ARG A 80 -0.08 -1.90 -5.10
C ARG A 80 -1.00 -0.85 -5.68
N SER A 81 -2.31 -1.09 -5.70
CA SER A 81 -3.28 -0.13 -6.24
C SER A 81 -3.35 1.12 -5.36
N CYS A 82 -3.42 0.95 -4.05
CA CYS A 82 -3.35 2.08 -3.11
C CYS A 82 -2.02 2.81 -3.21
N GLY A 83 -0.91 2.09 -3.37
CA GLY A 83 0.43 2.67 -3.53
C GLY A 83 0.52 3.57 -4.77
N GLN A 84 -0.01 3.11 -5.91
CA GLN A 84 -0.06 3.90 -7.14
C GLN A 84 -0.89 5.18 -7.00
N ILE A 85 -1.95 5.18 -6.18
CA ILE A 85 -2.74 6.41 -5.89
C ILE A 85 -1.87 7.43 -5.13
N ILE A 86 -1.15 6.97 -4.10
CA ILE A 86 -0.24 7.83 -3.31
C ILE A 86 0.91 8.34 -4.18
N GLU A 87 1.50 7.48 -5.01
CA GLU A 87 2.57 7.85 -5.95
C GLU A 87 2.09 8.85 -6.99
N GLY A 88 0.89 8.67 -7.54
CA GLY A 88 0.29 9.61 -8.49
C GLY A 88 0.00 10.97 -7.86
N TRP A 89 -0.50 11.00 -6.62
CA TRP A 89 -0.66 12.25 -5.86
C TRP A 89 0.69 12.95 -5.61
N GLU A 90 1.71 12.18 -5.21
CA GLU A 90 3.04 12.73 -4.95
C GLU A 90 3.63 13.35 -6.21
N GLU A 91 3.48 12.69 -7.37
CA GLU A 91 3.96 13.22 -8.64
C GLU A 91 3.32 14.59 -8.95
N LEU A 92 2.03 14.77 -8.67
CA LEU A 92 1.40 16.08 -8.78
C LEU A 92 2.06 17.08 -7.81
N ARG A 93 2.24 16.68 -6.55
CA ARG A 93 2.78 17.55 -5.50
C ARG A 93 4.17 18.08 -5.84
N VAL A 94 5.10 17.19 -6.23
CA VAL A 94 6.50 17.56 -6.55
C VAL A 94 6.58 18.48 -7.77
N ASN A 95 5.64 18.36 -8.71
CA ASN A 95 5.52 19.26 -9.86
C ASN A 95 4.73 20.55 -9.53
N GLY A 96 4.41 20.79 -8.26
CA GLY A 96 3.68 21.98 -7.84
C GLY A 96 2.23 22.00 -8.32
N LEU A 97 1.61 20.84 -8.48
CA LEU A 97 0.22 20.64 -8.85
C LEU A 97 -0.57 19.99 -7.70
N TYR A 98 -1.88 19.92 -7.87
CA TYR A 98 -2.81 19.16 -7.03
C TYR A 98 -3.92 18.59 -7.92
N HIS A 99 -4.64 17.60 -7.41
CA HIS A 99 -5.75 16.97 -8.09
C HIS A 99 -7.06 17.76 -7.92
N GLY A 100 -7.39 18.12 -6.67
CA GLY A 100 -8.51 19.00 -6.33
C GLY A 100 -9.89 18.34 -6.39
N ASN A 101 -9.99 17.09 -6.83
CA ASN A 101 -11.24 16.33 -6.85
C ASN A 101 -11.03 14.82 -6.65
N ILE A 102 -10.14 14.41 -5.73
CA ILE A 102 -9.90 12.97 -5.52
C ILE A 102 -11.17 12.33 -4.92
N CYS A 103 -11.69 11.33 -5.60
CA CYS A 103 -12.73 10.43 -5.11
C CYS A 103 -12.70 9.13 -5.90
N LEU A 104 -13.45 8.12 -5.45
CA LEU A 104 -13.43 6.79 -6.05
C LEU A 104 -13.86 6.81 -7.52
N GLU A 105 -14.80 7.68 -7.87
CA GLU A 105 -15.34 7.84 -9.22
C GLU A 105 -14.31 8.43 -10.21
N ASN A 106 -13.32 9.14 -9.69
CA ASN A 106 -12.28 9.83 -10.44
C ASN A 106 -10.94 9.06 -10.47
N VAL A 107 -10.93 7.85 -9.92
CA VAL A 107 -9.81 6.91 -10.03
C VAL A 107 -10.20 5.82 -11.00
N TYR A 108 -9.41 5.67 -12.05
CA TYR A 108 -9.61 4.66 -13.09
C TYR A 108 -8.54 3.58 -13.00
N TYR A 109 -8.85 2.41 -13.53
CA TYR A 109 -7.85 1.36 -13.67
C TYR A 109 -7.85 0.78 -15.08
N CYS A 110 -6.67 0.35 -15.50
CA CYS A 110 -6.46 -0.47 -16.68
C CYS A 110 -5.82 -1.78 -16.26
N LYS A 111 -6.36 -2.90 -16.74
CA LYS A 111 -5.76 -4.22 -16.56
C LYS A 111 -5.19 -4.69 -17.89
N ASP A 112 -3.88 -4.89 -17.94
CA ASP A 112 -3.17 -5.45 -19.08
C ASP A 112 -2.27 -6.60 -18.60
N ASN A 113 -2.43 -7.80 -19.17
CA ASN A 113 -1.64 -9.00 -18.84
C ASN A 113 -1.37 -9.16 -17.32
N GLU A 114 -2.45 -9.14 -16.53
CA GLU A 114 -2.45 -9.20 -15.04
C GLU A 114 -1.87 -8.00 -14.29
N LYS A 115 -1.25 -7.04 -14.98
CA LYS A 115 -0.83 -5.78 -14.41
C LYS A 115 -2.01 -4.83 -14.29
N ILE A 116 -2.24 -4.32 -13.08
CA ILE A 116 -3.22 -3.26 -12.82
C ILE A 116 -2.48 -1.93 -12.72
N THR A 117 -2.86 -0.99 -13.58
CA THR A 117 -2.37 0.39 -13.58
C THR A 117 -3.49 1.30 -13.14
N ILE A 118 -3.24 2.15 -12.14
CA ILE A 118 -4.19 3.13 -11.63
C ILE A 118 -3.92 4.49 -12.27
N LYS A 119 -4.99 5.20 -12.65
CA LYS A 119 -4.94 6.55 -13.23
C LYS A 119 -5.83 7.50 -12.42
N LEU A 120 -5.29 8.67 -12.10
CA LEU A 120 -6.06 9.80 -11.54
C LEU A 120 -6.64 10.64 -12.68
N ALA A 121 -7.88 11.10 -12.56
CA ALA A 121 -8.58 11.82 -13.61
C ALA A 121 -9.56 12.86 -13.06
N ASN A 122 -10.13 13.70 -13.94
CA ASN A 122 -11.11 14.73 -13.56
C ASN A 122 -10.56 15.76 -12.55
N PHE A 123 -9.37 16.27 -12.85
CA PHE A 123 -8.67 17.31 -12.11
C PHE A 123 -9.48 18.60 -12.05
N GLN A 124 -9.56 19.23 -10.88
CA GLN A 124 -10.31 20.48 -10.69
C GLN A 124 -9.48 21.53 -9.94
N SER A 125 -9.60 22.78 -10.39
CA SER A 125 -9.01 23.91 -9.68
C SER A 125 -9.84 24.26 -8.44
N LYS A 126 -9.15 24.50 -7.32
CA LYS A 126 -9.72 24.93 -6.03
C LYS A 126 -9.76 26.45 -5.87
N GLY A 127 -9.51 27.21 -6.95
CA GLY A 127 -9.66 28.66 -6.98
C GLY A 127 -8.74 29.37 -5.97
N ALA A 128 -9.32 29.96 -4.93
CA ALA A 128 -8.63 30.79 -3.93
C ALA A 128 -7.82 30.02 -2.87
N MET A 129 -7.88 28.69 -2.86
CA MET A 129 -7.14 27.85 -1.92
C MET A 129 -5.63 27.87 -2.21
N SER A 130 -4.79 27.88 -1.18
CA SER A 130 -3.34 27.70 -1.37
C SER A 130 -3.05 26.31 -1.91
N LYS A 131 -1.91 26.18 -2.60
CA LYS A 131 -1.51 24.91 -3.21
C LYS A 131 -1.31 23.82 -2.15
N GLU A 132 -0.65 24.16 -1.05
CA GLU A 132 -0.36 23.24 0.04
C GLU A 132 -1.66 22.78 0.73
N ALA A 133 -2.63 23.68 0.88
CA ALA A 133 -3.95 23.33 1.42
C ALA A 133 -4.72 22.41 0.46
N ALA A 134 -4.66 22.65 -0.85
CA ALA A 134 -5.31 21.79 -1.85
C ALA A 134 -4.67 20.39 -1.91
N GLN A 135 -3.34 20.32 -1.85
CA GLN A 135 -2.61 19.05 -1.79
C GLN A 135 -2.93 18.28 -0.49
N LEU A 136 -3.13 18.98 0.64
CA LEU A 136 -3.54 18.38 1.91
C LEU A 136 -4.98 17.86 1.82
N GLU A 137 -5.90 18.62 1.20
CA GLU A 137 -7.26 18.15 0.92
C GLU A 137 -7.28 16.89 0.08
N ASP A 138 -6.37 16.75 -0.89
CA ASP A 138 -6.23 15.56 -1.71
C ASP A 138 -5.84 14.33 -0.85
N ILE A 139 -4.90 14.45 0.08
CA ILE A 139 -4.59 13.34 1.02
C ILE A 139 -5.81 13.01 1.89
N ASN A 140 -6.48 14.02 2.43
CA ASN A 140 -7.70 13.81 3.22
C ASN A 140 -8.77 13.08 2.40
N ALA A 141 -8.87 13.41 1.11
CA ALA A 141 -9.76 12.76 0.18
C ALA A 141 -9.36 11.31 -0.12
N ILE A 142 -8.05 11.01 -0.22
CA ILE A 142 -7.55 9.63 -0.29
C ILE A 142 -7.95 8.86 0.97
N GLY A 143 -7.82 9.45 2.16
CA GLY A 143 -8.28 8.83 3.42
C GLY A 143 -9.77 8.46 3.38
N ARG A 144 -10.64 9.40 2.96
CA ARG A 144 -12.08 9.14 2.77
C ARG A 144 -12.34 8.03 1.73
N MET A 145 -11.60 8.04 0.63
CA MET A 145 -11.74 7.03 -0.43
C MET A 145 -11.36 5.63 0.07
N LEU A 146 -10.24 5.49 0.79
CA LEU A 146 -9.81 4.21 1.38
C LEU A 146 -10.85 3.68 2.39
N LYS A 147 -11.45 4.57 3.19
CA LYS A 147 -12.54 4.23 4.10
C LYS A 147 -13.76 3.68 3.35
N SER A 148 -14.16 4.33 2.26
CA SER A 148 -15.25 3.86 1.40
C SER A 148 -14.94 2.50 0.76
N ILE A 149 -13.71 2.30 0.26
CA ILE A 149 -13.26 1.02 -0.31
C ILE A 149 -13.37 -0.09 0.74
N SER A 150 -12.84 0.13 1.95
CA SER A 150 -12.92 -0.82 3.06
C SER A 150 -14.36 -1.16 3.42
N ALA A 151 -15.24 -0.16 3.52
CA ALA A 151 -16.66 -0.37 3.82
C ALA A 151 -17.36 -1.23 2.75
N LEU A 152 -17.12 -0.95 1.47
CA LEU A 152 -17.67 -1.75 0.36
C LEU A 152 -17.14 -3.19 0.36
N ALA A 153 -15.84 -3.37 0.62
CA ALA A 153 -15.22 -4.69 0.70
C ALA A 153 -15.82 -5.54 1.84
N LYS A 154 -16.05 -4.94 3.00
CA LYS A 154 -16.69 -5.61 4.15
C LYS A 154 -18.13 -6.04 3.87
N ILE A 155 -18.89 -5.24 3.11
CA ILE A 155 -20.25 -5.62 2.69
C ILE A 155 -20.20 -6.84 1.77
N GLY A 156 -19.22 -6.90 0.85
CA GLY A 156 -19.05 -8.03 -0.07
C GLY A 156 -18.60 -9.32 0.62
N VAL A 157 -17.75 -9.24 1.65
CA VAL A 157 -17.22 -10.40 2.39
C VAL A 157 -17.25 -10.21 3.93
N PRO A 158 -18.43 -10.22 4.58
CA PRO A 158 -18.57 -9.86 6.00
C PRO A 158 -17.72 -10.72 6.96
N HIS A 159 -17.56 -12.00 6.66
CA HIS A 159 -16.76 -12.94 7.45
C HIS A 159 -15.24 -12.68 7.41
N GLN A 160 -14.78 -11.74 6.57
CA GLN A 160 -13.38 -11.35 6.45
C GLN A 160 -13.15 -9.88 6.83
N ALA A 161 -14.10 -9.26 7.54
CA ALA A 161 -14.05 -7.82 7.85
C ALA A 161 -12.76 -7.41 8.59
N GLU A 162 -12.21 -8.30 9.42
CA GLU A 162 -10.97 -8.09 10.17
C GLU A 162 -9.73 -7.91 9.26
N ARG A 163 -9.75 -8.43 8.02
CA ARG A 163 -8.64 -8.29 7.07
C ARG A 163 -8.42 -6.85 6.62
N TYR A 164 -9.45 -6.01 6.73
CA TYR A 164 -9.42 -4.62 6.30
C TYR A 164 -9.01 -3.65 7.42
N MET A 165 -8.71 -4.13 8.63
CA MET A 165 -8.38 -3.25 9.77
C MET A 165 -7.14 -2.38 9.51
N LEU A 166 -6.14 -2.88 8.75
CA LEU A 166 -4.96 -2.09 8.39
C LEU A 166 -5.30 -0.94 7.43
N VAL A 167 -6.21 -1.15 6.47
CA VAL A 167 -6.64 -0.08 5.56
C VAL A 167 -7.55 0.91 6.27
N ASP A 168 -8.39 0.47 7.21
CA ASP A 168 -9.18 1.37 8.07
C ASP A 168 -8.27 2.27 8.91
N HIS A 169 -7.25 1.68 9.53
CA HIS A 169 -6.30 2.43 10.34
C HIS A 169 -5.57 3.49 9.50
N LEU A 170 -5.09 3.11 8.31
CA LEU A 170 -4.50 4.07 7.38
C LEU A 170 -5.50 5.16 6.96
N ALA A 171 -6.73 4.78 6.60
CA ALA A 171 -7.76 5.71 6.17
C ALA A 171 -8.09 6.75 7.25
N MET A 172 -8.29 6.32 8.50
CA MET A 172 -8.53 7.21 9.65
C MET A 172 -7.37 8.18 9.89
N ASN A 173 -6.15 7.70 9.71
CA ASN A 173 -4.94 8.50 9.84
C ASN A 173 -4.88 9.60 8.78
N LEU A 174 -5.33 9.33 7.55
CA LEU A 174 -5.28 10.30 6.45
C LEU A 174 -6.50 11.22 6.37
N GLU A 175 -7.68 10.81 6.85
CA GLU A 175 -8.96 11.50 6.60
C GLU A 175 -9.03 12.94 7.13
N PHE A 176 -8.20 13.28 8.14
CA PHE A 176 -8.32 14.53 8.90
C PHE A 176 -6.97 15.18 9.23
N LEU A 177 -6.04 15.17 8.29
CA LEU A 177 -4.80 15.93 8.43
C LEU A 177 -5.07 17.42 8.30
N ALA A 178 -4.48 18.21 9.20
CA ALA A 178 -4.63 19.67 9.23
C ALA A 178 -3.30 20.42 9.02
N ASN A 179 -2.16 19.75 9.22
CA ASN A 179 -0.85 20.39 9.16
C ASN A 179 -0.25 20.31 7.75
N THR A 180 -0.22 21.45 7.05
CA THR A 180 0.38 21.56 5.73
C THR A 180 1.91 21.44 5.73
N GLN A 181 2.59 21.63 6.86
CA GLN A 181 4.06 21.55 6.93
C GLN A 181 4.59 20.13 6.68
N GLN A 182 3.77 19.11 6.91
CA GLN A 182 4.16 17.70 6.75
C GLN A 182 4.08 17.24 5.30
N ILE A 183 3.48 18.03 4.41
CA ILE A 183 3.12 17.58 3.06
C ILE A 183 4.33 17.16 2.22
N GLY A 184 5.50 17.75 2.49
CA GLY A 184 6.75 17.43 1.80
C GLY A 184 7.30 16.05 2.13
N THR A 185 6.94 15.47 3.28
CA THR A 185 7.46 14.18 3.77
C THR A 185 6.36 13.14 3.96
N ILE A 186 5.09 13.50 3.73
CA ILE A 186 3.96 12.66 4.13
C ILE A 186 3.86 11.38 3.31
N LYS A 187 4.33 11.37 2.06
CA LYS A 187 4.40 10.14 1.26
C LYS A 187 5.20 9.06 2.00
N ASP A 188 6.36 9.40 2.54
CA ASP A 188 7.22 8.43 3.22
C ASP A 188 6.53 7.89 4.47
N VAL A 189 5.85 8.75 5.23
CA VAL A 189 5.05 8.35 6.39
C VAL A 189 3.90 7.42 5.99
N ILE A 190 3.20 7.73 4.89
CA ILE A 190 2.10 6.93 4.36
C ILE A 190 2.61 5.56 3.92
N LEU A 191 3.65 5.51 3.09
CA LEU A 191 4.18 4.26 2.52
C LEU A 191 4.97 3.43 3.54
N ASP A 192 5.40 4.02 4.65
CA ASP A 192 5.96 3.29 5.78
C ASP A 192 4.91 2.57 6.63
N HIS A 193 3.63 2.92 6.50
CA HIS A 193 2.56 2.25 7.21
C HIS A 193 2.52 0.73 6.91
N VAL A 194 2.29 -0.10 7.94
CA VAL A 194 2.31 -1.58 7.85
C VAL A 194 1.35 -2.15 6.80
N PHE A 195 0.29 -1.40 6.46
CA PHE A 195 -0.59 -1.73 5.33
C PHE A 195 0.21 -1.98 4.03
N PHE A 196 1.22 -1.17 3.72
CA PHE A 196 2.02 -1.27 2.49
C PHE A 196 3.15 -2.30 2.56
N TRP A 197 3.36 -2.94 3.72
CA TRP A 197 4.43 -3.92 3.84
C TRP A 197 4.07 -5.18 3.05
N PHE A 198 4.97 -5.64 2.20
CA PHE A 198 4.88 -6.96 1.57
C PHE A 198 5.39 -8.06 2.50
N LYS A 199 5.13 -9.31 2.15
CA LYS A 199 5.49 -10.50 2.92
C LYS A 199 6.95 -10.48 3.35
N GLU A 200 7.85 -10.10 2.45
CA GLU A 200 9.29 -10.04 2.67
C GLU A 200 9.68 -9.03 3.74
N ARG A 201 9.00 -7.87 3.79
CA ARG A 201 9.23 -6.86 4.83
C ARG A 201 8.70 -7.34 6.18
N ARG A 202 7.52 -7.96 6.22
CA ARG A 202 6.97 -8.56 7.46
C ARG A 202 7.85 -9.70 7.97
N LYS A 203 8.35 -10.57 7.08
CA LYS A 203 9.32 -11.62 7.44
C LYS A 203 10.55 -11.02 8.11
N ARG A 204 11.19 -10.04 7.49
CA ARG A 204 12.37 -9.38 8.11
C ARG A 204 12.06 -8.78 9.47
N PHE A 205 10.91 -8.13 9.61
CA PHE A 205 10.45 -7.57 10.87
C PHE A 205 10.35 -8.63 11.97
N PHE A 206 9.67 -9.75 11.70
CA PHE A 206 9.48 -10.82 12.70
C PHE A 206 10.74 -11.66 12.95
N ILE A 207 11.65 -11.79 11.98
CA ILE A 207 12.89 -12.59 12.11
C ILE A 207 14.02 -11.78 12.75
N TYR A 208 14.13 -10.48 12.48
CA TYR A 208 15.29 -9.67 12.90
C TYR A 208 14.93 -8.60 13.94
N ASP A 209 13.88 -7.82 13.69
CA ASP A 209 13.58 -6.64 14.51
C ASP A 209 12.94 -7.08 15.85
N ILE A 210 11.96 -7.98 15.80
CA ILE A 210 11.26 -8.46 16.99
C ILE A 210 12.18 -9.22 17.96
N PRO A 211 13.04 -10.17 17.55
CA PRO A 211 13.96 -10.83 18.48
C PRO A 211 14.95 -9.87 19.14
N LYS A 212 15.36 -8.82 18.44
CA LYS A 212 16.20 -7.76 19.01
C LYS A 212 15.40 -6.97 20.05
N ALA A 213 14.17 -6.57 19.73
CA ALA A 213 13.30 -5.79 20.61
C ALA A 213 12.84 -6.56 21.86
N LEU A 214 12.67 -7.88 21.76
CA LEU A 214 12.34 -8.74 22.90
C LEU A 214 13.42 -8.76 24.00
N LYS A 215 14.62 -8.24 23.72
CA LYS A 215 15.68 -8.04 24.73
C LYS A 215 15.54 -6.72 25.49
N ASP A 216 14.69 -5.81 25.00
CA ASP A 216 14.43 -4.52 25.63
C ASP A 216 13.20 -4.61 26.56
N ALA A 217 13.40 -4.19 27.81
CA ALA A 217 12.36 -4.16 28.82
C ALA A 217 11.26 -3.12 28.48
N ALA A 218 11.62 -1.99 27.85
CA ALA A 218 10.66 -0.96 27.47
C ALA A 218 9.68 -1.49 26.42
N PHE A 219 10.19 -2.11 25.36
CA PHE A 219 9.37 -2.81 24.37
C PHE A 219 8.45 -3.86 25.01
N CYS A 220 9.00 -4.74 25.86
CA CYS A 220 8.19 -5.77 26.52
C CYS A 220 7.07 -5.19 27.39
N ASN A 221 7.33 -4.07 28.08
CA ASN A 221 6.31 -3.39 28.86
C ASN A 221 5.24 -2.76 27.97
N ASN A 222 5.62 -2.16 26.84
CA ASN A 222 4.68 -1.62 25.86
C ASN A 222 3.79 -2.71 25.27
N VAL A 223 4.34 -3.89 24.95
CA VAL A 223 3.55 -5.04 24.46
C VAL A 223 2.51 -5.46 25.49
N ARG A 224 2.89 -5.57 26.77
CA ARG A 224 1.95 -5.95 27.84
C ARG A 224 0.87 -4.90 28.09
N ARG A 225 1.19 -3.61 27.95
CA ARG A 225 0.24 -2.51 28.17
C ARG A 225 -0.67 -2.25 26.96
N GLY A 226 -0.13 -2.38 25.75
CA GLY A 226 -0.76 -1.98 24.49
C GLY A 226 -1.81 -2.95 23.94
N GLN A 227 -2.20 -3.99 24.68
CA GLN A 227 -3.20 -4.98 24.27
C GLN A 227 -2.93 -5.53 22.85
N THR A 228 -1.67 -5.89 22.56
CA THR A 228 -1.26 -6.32 21.21
C THR A 228 -1.98 -7.57 20.72
N CYS A 229 -2.51 -8.37 21.64
CA CYS A 229 -3.36 -9.53 21.40
C CYS A 229 -4.46 -9.61 22.49
N VAL A 230 -5.55 -10.31 22.17
CA VAL A 230 -6.58 -10.71 23.16
C VAL A 230 -6.00 -11.84 24.02
N LEU A 231 -6.15 -11.79 25.34
CA LEU A 231 -5.68 -12.86 26.23
C LEU A 231 -6.43 -14.17 26.00
N GLU A 232 -5.82 -15.27 26.42
CA GLU A 232 -6.19 -16.61 25.96
C GLU A 232 -6.05 -16.71 24.42
N TRP A 233 -5.02 -16.04 23.89
CA TRP A 233 -4.76 -15.98 22.45
C TRP A 233 -4.51 -17.38 21.87
N ASP A 234 -4.08 -18.34 22.69
CA ASP A 234 -3.81 -19.73 22.36
C ASP A 234 -5.08 -20.57 22.12
N LYS A 235 -6.26 -20.10 22.51
CA LYS A 235 -7.54 -20.77 22.24
C LYS A 235 -7.98 -20.66 20.78
N LYS A 236 -7.40 -19.72 20.01
CA LYS A 236 -7.64 -19.60 18.58
C LYS A 236 -6.99 -20.77 17.81
N PRO A 237 -7.51 -21.17 16.65
CA PRO A 237 -6.98 -22.31 15.90
C PRO A 237 -5.58 -22.05 15.30
N HIS A 238 -5.22 -20.79 15.04
CA HIS A 238 -3.94 -20.39 14.41
C HIS A 238 -3.62 -21.15 13.12
N HIS A 239 -4.62 -21.70 12.42
CA HIS A 239 -4.44 -22.55 11.24
C HIS A 239 -3.45 -23.72 11.46
N GLY A 240 -3.42 -24.28 12.67
CA GLY A 240 -2.49 -25.35 13.05
C GLY A 240 -1.08 -24.89 13.41
N LEU A 241 -0.74 -23.62 13.18
CA LEU A 241 0.60 -23.05 13.40
C LEU A 241 1.05 -23.16 14.86
N LEU A 242 0.15 -22.88 15.81
CA LEU A 242 0.47 -23.00 17.24
C LEU A 242 0.79 -24.44 17.65
N GLY A 243 0.04 -25.41 17.10
CA GLY A 243 0.30 -26.83 17.33
C GLY A 243 1.67 -27.26 16.81
N SER A 244 2.02 -26.86 15.58
CA SER A 244 3.33 -27.16 14.99
C SER A 244 4.46 -26.52 15.79
N MET A 245 4.34 -25.23 16.14
CA MET A 245 5.35 -24.54 16.95
C MET A 245 5.50 -25.12 18.37
N ASN A 246 4.42 -25.58 19.01
CA ASN A 246 4.51 -26.25 20.31
C ASN A 246 5.19 -27.62 20.20
N ARG A 247 4.98 -28.37 19.11
CA ARG A 247 5.75 -29.61 18.82
C ARG A 247 7.23 -29.28 18.62
N TYR A 248 7.54 -28.26 17.82
CA TYR A 248 8.91 -27.83 17.60
C TYR A 248 9.64 -27.49 18.90
N ARG A 249 9.01 -26.70 19.79
CA ARG A 249 9.56 -26.35 21.10
C ARG A 249 9.84 -27.55 21.99
N LYS A 250 8.92 -28.51 22.03
CA LYS A 250 9.06 -29.71 22.83
C LYS A 250 10.19 -30.60 22.31
N THR A 251 10.21 -30.85 21.00
CA THR A 251 11.15 -31.81 20.38
C THR A 251 12.56 -31.25 20.24
N ASN A 252 12.70 -29.99 19.82
CA ASN A 252 14.02 -29.42 19.47
C ASN A 252 14.64 -28.58 20.59
N LEU A 253 13.83 -27.98 21.47
CA LEU A 253 14.31 -27.03 22.47
C LEU A 253 14.05 -27.48 23.92
N ASN A 254 13.33 -28.58 24.13
CA ASN A 254 12.85 -29.04 25.44
C ASN A 254 12.15 -27.92 26.25
N LEU A 255 11.38 -27.08 25.55
CA LEU A 255 10.63 -25.98 26.16
C LEU A 255 9.15 -26.34 26.32
N PRO A 256 8.46 -25.77 27.33
CA PRO A 256 7.02 -25.92 27.46
C PRO A 256 6.29 -25.22 26.31
N ALA A 257 5.01 -25.59 26.13
CA ALA A 257 4.11 -24.90 25.23
C ALA A 257 4.03 -23.39 25.56
N TYR A 258 3.69 -22.59 24.56
CA TYR A 258 3.44 -21.16 24.79
C TYR A 258 2.28 -20.94 25.76
N ASP A 259 2.39 -19.91 26.60
CA ASP A 259 1.33 -19.50 27.53
C ASP A 259 0.39 -18.49 26.87
N GLY A 260 -0.87 -18.89 26.68
CA GLY A 260 -1.95 -18.06 26.15
C GLY A 260 -2.30 -16.82 26.95
N ASN A 261 -1.86 -16.74 28.20
CA ASN A 261 -2.12 -15.61 29.09
C ASN A 261 -0.97 -14.59 29.12
N ASP A 262 0.12 -14.84 28.39
CA ASP A 262 1.25 -13.92 28.27
C ASP A 262 1.35 -13.35 26.84
N PRO A 263 1.12 -12.04 26.64
CA PRO A 263 1.32 -11.37 25.36
C PRO A 263 2.74 -11.51 24.81
N ILE A 264 3.76 -11.63 25.67
CA ILE A 264 5.14 -11.84 25.23
C ILE A 264 5.32 -13.23 24.61
N GLN A 265 4.60 -14.25 25.12
CA GLN A 265 4.61 -15.58 24.50
C GLN A 265 3.92 -15.56 23.14
N ASN A 266 2.87 -14.75 22.94
CA ASN A 266 2.28 -14.54 21.61
C ASN A 266 3.30 -13.97 20.61
N VAL A 267 4.05 -12.93 21.03
CA VAL A 267 5.08 -12.32 20.17
C VAL A 267 6.20 -13.30 19.86
N LYS A 268 6.67 -14.07 20.86
CA LYS A 268 7.67 -15.13 20.66
C LYS A 268 7.16 -16.24 19.75
N PHE A 269 5.90 -16.62 19.89
CA PHE A 269 5.25 -17.61 19.02
C PHE A 269 5.28 -17.16 17.56
N VAL A 270 4.79 -15.95 17.28
CA VAL A 270 4.73 -15.43 15.91
C VAL A 270 6.14 -15.22 15.34
N SER A 271 7.05 -14.59 16.09
CA SER A 271 8.43 -14.39 15.67
C SER A 271 9.16 -15.72 15.42
N GLY A 272 8.96 -16.71 16.29
CA GLY A 272 9.50 -18.05 16.13
C GLY A 272 8.93 -18.77 14.89
N ALA A 273 7.64 -18.63 14.63
CA ALA A 273 7.00 -19.20 13.44
C ALA A 273 7.59 -18.65 12.13
N TYR A 274 7.91 -17.35 12.07
CA TYR A 274 8.59 -16.77 10.90
C TYR A 274 10.05 -17.23 10.79
N THR A 275 10.72 -17.45 11.91
CA THR A 275 12.13 -17.87 11.95
C THR A 275 12.29 -19.33 11.51
N HIS A 276 11.33 -20.18 11.88
CA HIS A 276 11.32 -21.62 11.61
C HIS A 276 10.24 -21.99 10.58
N GLU A 277 10.02 -21.11 9.59
CA GLU A 277 8.96 -21.30 8.60
C GLU A 277 9.12 -22.63 7.86
N GLU A 278 10.34 -23.01 7.47
CA GLU A 278 10.63 -24.27 6.77
C GLU A 278 10.26 -25.50 7.61
N GLU A 279 10.48 -25.45 8.93
CA GLU A 279 10.21 -26.58 9.82
C GLU A 279 8.73 -26.72 10.20
N VAL A 280 7.90 -25.69 9.98
CA VAL A 280 6.48 -25.69 10.35
C VAL A 280 5.52 -25.60 9.17
N GLN A 281 6.00 -25.25 7.97
CA GLN A 281 5.20 -25.00 6.76
C GLN A 281 4.32 -26.21 6.38
N ASP A 282 4.86 -27.42 6.48
CA ASP A 282 4.18 -28.65 6.04
C ASP A 282 2.91 -28.97 6.85
N ASP A 283 2.82 -28.42 8.06
CA ASP A 283 1.67 -28.60 8.96
C ASP A 283 0.56 -27.55 8.72
N LEU A 284 0.78 -26.55 7.85
CA LEU A 284 -0.11 -25.41 7.69
C LEU A 284 -1.10 -25.64 6.56
N THR A 285 -2.38 -25.71 6.94
CA THR A 285 -3.48 -25.74 5.98
C THR A 285 -4.51 -24.66 6.28
N PHE A 286 -4.94 -23.96 5.24
CA PHE A 286 -6.04 -23.01 5.27
C PHE A 286 -7.12 -23.50 4.30
N ASN A 287 -8.32 -23.82 4.80
CA ASN A 287 -9.40 -24.42 4.00
C ASN A 287 -8.97 -25.66 3.19
N GLY A 288 -8.08 -26.49 3.75
CA GLY A 288 -7.58 -27.70 3.09
C GLY A 288 -6.50 -27.48 2.03
N MET A 289 -6.04 -26.24 1.83
CA MET A 289 -4.90 -25.91 0.95
C MET A 289 -3.67 -25.56 1.78
N SER A 290 -2.47 -25.81 1.24
CA SER A 290 -1.22 -25.36 1.87
C SER A 290 -1.27 -23.85 2.10
N SER A 291 -0.85 -23.43 3.29
CA SER A 291 -0.83 -22.03 3.72
C SER A 291 0.58 -21.63 4.14
N THR A 292 0.85 -20.33 4.15
CA THR A 292 2.13 -19.79 4.66
C THR A 292 1.96 -19.23 6.07
N VAL A 293 3.08 -19.14 6.82
CA VAL A 293 3.09 -18.50 8.15
C VAL A 293 2.54 -17.08 8.08
N ASP A 294 2.90 -16.33 7.03
CA ASP A 294 2.43 -14.96 6.82
C ASP A 294 0.90 -14.90 6.65
N GLU A 295 0.31 -15.79 5.85
CA GLU A 295 -1.14 -15.84 5.64
C GLU A 295 -1.89 -16.25 6.92
N ALA A 296 -1.38 -17.25 7.65
CA ALA A 296 -1.98 -17.68 8.91
C ALA A 296 -1.99 -16.56 9.95
N VAL A 297 -0.86 -15.86 10.12
CA VAL A 297 -0.73 -14.76 11.08
C VAL A 297 -1.60 -13.57 10.68
N GLN A 298 -1.57 -13.16 9.40
CA GLN A 298 -2.36 -12.02 8.92
C GLN A 298 -3.88 -12.30 9.00
N SER A 299 -4.32 -13.56 8.87
CA SER A 299 -5.74 -13.91 8.96
C SER A 299 -6.27 -13.91 10.40
N GLU A 300 -5.46 -14.34 11.38
CA GLU A 300 -5.90 -14.48 12.79
C GLU A 300 -5.60 -13.25 13.65
N GLN A 301 -4.54 -12.53 13.28
CA GLN A 301 -3.97 -11.41 14.03
C GLN A 301 -3.58 -10.26 13.07
N PRO A 302 -4.54 -9.71 12.28
CA PRO A 302 -4.27 -8.75 11.22
C PRO A 302 -3.57 -7.47 11.70
N MET A 303 -3.80 -7.06 12.95
CA MET A 303 -3.23 -5.84 13.54
C MET A 303 -1.91 -6.06 14.30
N LEU A 304 -1.48 -7.31 14.53
CA LEU A 304 -0.34 -7.60 15.39
C LEU A 304 0.94 -6.90 14.91
N CYS A 305 1.23 -6.97 13.61
CA CYS A 305 2.42 -6.33 13.04
C CYS A 305 2.44 -4.82 13.29
N LEU A 306 1.30 -4.13 13.09
CA LEU A 306 1.18 -2.70 13.37
C LEU A 306 1.33 -2.39 14.86
N ASN A 307 0.68 -3.17 15.73
CA ASN A 307 0.73 -2.97 17.17
C ASN A 307 2.16 -3.12 17.70
N LEU A 308 2.90 -4.11 17.20
CA LEU A 308 4.31 -4.31 17.56
C LEU A 308 5.21 -3.22 16.97
N TYR A 309 4.95 -2.76 15.74
CA TYR A 309 5.69 -1.64 15.15
C TYR A 309 5.57 -0.38 16.00
N LYS A 310 4.36 -0.07 16.49
CA LYS A 310 4.13 1.04 17.44
C LYS A 310 4.84 0.85 18.77
N CYS A 311 5.03 -0.38 19.23
CA CYS A 311 5.78 -0.65 20.47
C CYS A 311 7.29 -0.37 20.33
N LEU A 312 7.86 -0.43 19.12
CA LEU A 312 9.27 -0.12 18.85
C LEU A 312 9.54 1.38 18.81
N SER A 313 8.54 2.14 18.39
CA SER A 313 8.58 3.60 18.30
C SER A 313 7.35 4.14 19.03
N PRO A 314 7.32 4.09 20.38
CA PRO A 314 6.17 4.58 21.13
C PRO A 314 6.03 6.08 20.86
N GLU A 315 5.09 6.44 19.98
CA GLU A 315 4.46 7.75 20.05
C GLU A 315 3.95 7.89 21.48
N ILE A 316 4.42 8.92 22.18
CA ILE A 316 4.22 9.12 23.61
C ILE A 316 2.74 8.87 23.96
N GLU A 317 2.48 7.80 24.71
CA GLU A 317 1.14 7.44 25.18
C GLU A 317 0.60 8.59 26.04
N GLY A 318 -0.37 9.33 25.48
CA GLY A 318 -1.02 10.45 26.14
C GLY A 318 -2.10 11.13 25.31
N THR A 319 -2.21 10.80 24.03
CA THR A 319 -3.27 11.30 23.17
C THR A 319 -3.61 10.23 22.15
N GLN A 320 -4.90 9.93 21.98
CA GLN A 320 -5.40 9.64 20.64
C GLN A 320 -5.05 10.85 19.78
N VAL A 321 -3.82 10.90 19.25
CA VAL A 321 -3.54 11.70 18.10
C VAL A 321 -3.75 10.74 16.94
N PRO A 322 -4.74 10.97 16.07
CA PRO A 322 -4.62 10.57 14.67
C PRO A 322 -3.28 11.14 14.14
N LEU A 323 -2.91 11.00 12.87
CA LEU A 323 -1.77 11.76 12.31
C LEU A 323 -1.85 13.31 12.49
N ARG A 324 -2.87 13.83 13.18
CA ARG A 324 -3.14 15.24 13.50
C ARG A 324 -1.97 16.00 14.13
N ASN A 325 -1.07 15.40 14.92
CA ASN A 325 0.04 16.13 15.59
C ASN A 325 1.37 15.36 15.65
N LEU A 326 1.82 14.72 14.57
CA LEU A 326 3.23 14.30 14.49
C LEU A 326 4.13 15.54 14.36
N GLU A 327 4.49 16.15 15.49
CA GLU A 327 5.71 16.95 15.55
C GLU A 327 6.87 16.01 15.23
N LEU A 328 7.39 16.14 14.00
CA LEU A 328 8.60 15.48 13.55
C LEU A 328 9.74 15.86 14.50
N VAL A 329 10.07 14.95 15.43
CA VAL A 329 11.38 14.96 16.08
C VAL A 329 12.40 14.60 15.00
N LEU A 330 12.94 15.64 14.35
CA LEU A 330 14.12 15.55 13.51
C LEU A 330 15.28 15.07 14.37
N VAL A 331 15.52 13.75 14.42
CA VAL A 331 16.81 13.23 14.89
C VAL A 331 17.83 13.52 13.80
N ASN A 332 18.37 14.73 13.85
CA ASN A 332 19.46 15.15 13.02
C ASN A 332 20.71 14.37 13.45
N LYS A 333 20.98 13.22 12.82
CA LYS A 333 22.27 12.52 12.92
C LYS A 333 23.33 13.33 12.15
N SER A 334 23.66 14.51 12.67
CA SER A 334 24.90 15.17 12.32
C SER A 334 25.99 14.61 13.24
N PHE A 335 26.79 13.69 12.69
CA PHE A 335 28.11 13.43 13.25
C PHE A 335 28.91 14.72 13.10
N THR A 336 29.07 15.46 14.20
CA THR A 336 30.08 16.52 14.29
C THR A 336 31.18 16.04 15.23
N ASN A 337 32.39 15.98 14.68
CA ASN A 337 33.62 15.71 15.41
C ASN A 337 33.80 16.69 16.59
N PRO A 338 34.42 16.25 17.71
CA PRO A 338 34.76 17.18 18.77
C PRO A 338 35.88 18.10 18.31
N THR A 339 35.56 19.38 18.13
CA THR A 339 36.60 20.42 18.03
C THR A 339 37.01 20.76 19.46
N VAL A 340 38.23 20.40 19.82
CA VAL A 340 38.90 20.83 21.04
C VAL A 340 39.18 22.33 20.89
N LEU A 341 38.64 23.15 21.79
CA LEU A 341 39.04 24.55 21.93
C LEU A 341 40.37 24.60 22.68
N PRO A 342 41.38 25.36 22.22
CA PRO A 342 42.57 25.64 23.02
C PRO A 342 42.23 26.70 24.08
N VAL A 343 42.88 26.57 25.24
CA VAL A 343 42.98 27.63 26.26
C VAL A 343 43.94 28.70 25.77
#